data_AF-A0A7Y0XVZ1-F1
#
_entry.id   AF-A0A7Y0XVZ1-F1
#
_cell.length_a   1.000
_cell.length_b   1.000
_cell.length_c   1.000
_cell.angle_alpha   90.00
_cell.angle_beta   90.00
_cell.angle_gamma   90.00
#
_symmetry.space_group_name_H-M   'P 1'
#
loop_
_entity.id
_entity.type
_entity.pdbx_description
1 polymer ?
#
loop_
_entity_poly.entity_id
_entity_poly.type
_entity_poly.pdbx_seq_one_letter_code
_entity_poly.pdbx_strand_id
1 'polypeptide(L)'
;MNTIVFPDFLIDVVNTKVFIDCFFIDKIYRIRLKFIKIYLNMSINIPMLRRSLWRLLGNKSYEKLCDKEWTISPACVTYTKPALYLPGATEMVTASHPLSNLELEMLRIKGGRTEHGATIARVLPNAEVYGGYIYKKAAKIPISAKKENLFLEKQITENKDSAVLACSLIDSLYFGHWMTDGIPLLMAARELGSPIRNTDVLTLHQKDYLSMLGMNYDSFIAGRIRKLIILEDYGQNNYKRERYQKIRERFHALYPKSTHPGAMIFRGKSGNNLLASGHSRVLINEEEIAVYLQSIGFKIIDPSKQSAKEIAENISGARIVISNEGSHTPHGLYPMANNGTL
;
A
#
# COMPACT_ATOMS: atom_id res chain seq x y z
N MET A 1 -23.70 2.41 -70.45
CA MET A 1 -23.67 0.98 -70.82
C MET A 1 -23.07 0.21 -69.66
N ASN A 2 -23.74 -0.90 -69.30
CA ASN A 2 -23.41 -1.88 -68.27
C ASN A 2 -23.82 -1.56 -66.82
N THR A 3 -25.14 -1.48 -66.68
CA THR A 3 -25.96 -2.01 -65.59
C THR A 3 -25.55 -3.43 -65.20
N ILE A 4 -25.42 -3.70 -63.91
CA ILE A 4 -25.47 -5.06 -63.33
C ILE A 4 -26.73 -5.13 -62.48
N VAL A 5 -27.44 -6.25 -62.60
CA VAL A 5 -28.83 -6.45 -62.22
C VAL A 5 -28.95 -7.77 -61.43
N PHE A 6 -29.69 -7.70 -60.30
CA PHE A 6 -30.40 -8.73 -59.51
C PHE A 6 -29.59 -9.78 -58.69
N PRO A 7 -30.18 -10.43 -57.65
CA PRO A 7 -31.61 -10.50 -57.30
C PRO A 7 -32.02 -10.21 -55.84
N ASP A 8 -33.33 -10.07 -55.70
CA ASP A 8 -34.15 -9.94 -54.51
C ASP A 8 -33.88 -11.00 -53.42
N PHE A 9 -33.79 -10.55 -52.17
CA PHE A 9 -34.08 -11.37 -51.00
C PHE A 9 -35.19 -10.70 -50.18
N LEU A 10 -36.41 -11.18 -50.40
CA LEU A 10 -37.52 -11.10 -49.45
C LEU A 10 -37.06 -11.77 -48.14
N ILE A 11 -36.79 -10.98 -47.11
CA ILE A 11 -36.70 -11.50 -45.74
C ILE A 11 -38.08 -11.31 -45.10
N ASP A 12 -38.71 -12.44 -44.81
CA ASP A 12 -39.91 -12.57 -43.99
C ASP A 12 -39.77 -11.81 -42.66
N VAL A 13 -40.64 -10.82 -42.46
CA VAL A 13 -40.76 -10.01 -41.23
C VAL A 13 -41.55 -10.76 -40.13
N VAL A 14 -41.65 -12.10 -40.20
CA VAL A 14 -42.48 -12.88 -39.27
C VAL A 14 -41.68 -13.57 -38.15
N ASN A 15 -40.34 -13.59 -38.19
CA ASN A 15 -39.53 -14.31 -37.18
C ASN A 15 -38.63 -13.47 -36.26
N THR A 16 -38.67 -12.14 -36.34
CA THR A 16 -37.81 -11.28 -35.51
C THR A 16 -38.31 -11.13 -34.06
N LYS A 17 -39.59 -11.36 -33.79
CA LYS A 17 -40.16 -11.25 -32.43
C LYS A 17 -39.73 -12.40 -31.51
N VAL A 18 -39.68 -13.63 -32.02
CA VAL A 18 -39.30 -14.82 -31.24
C VAL A 18 -37.80 -14.84 -30.92
N PHE A 19 -36.96 -14.32 -31.81
CA PHE A 19 -35.51 -14.28 -31.61
C PHE A 19 -35.08 -13.22 -30.59
N ILE A 20 -35.80 -12.08 -30.52
CA ILE A 20 -35.55 -11.03 -29.53
C ILE A 20 -36.00 -11.49 -28.14
N ASP A 21 -37.13 -12.20 -28.04
CA ASP A 21 -37.64 -12.70 -26.75
C ASP A 21 -36.74 -13.80 -26.14
N CYS A 22 -36.21 -14.74 -26.94
CA CYS A 22 -35.27 -15.75 -26.44
C CYS A 22 -33.93 -15.14 -25.97
N PHE A 23 -33.41 -14.13 -26.67
CA PHE A 23 -32.16 -13.44 -26.27
C PHE A 23 -32.36 -12.58 -25.01
N PHE A 24 -33.52 -11.93 -24.87
CA PHE A 24 -33.84 -11.16 -23.67
C PHE A 24 -34.08 -12.06 -22.46
N ILE A 25 -34.77 -13.19 -22.65
CA ILE A 25 -35.03 -14.17 -21.58
C ILE A 25 -33.70 -14.83 -21.13
N ASP A 26 -32.80 -15.22 -22.04
CA ASP A 26 -31.49 -15.78 -21.65
C ASP A 26 -30.60 -14.75 -20.94
N LYS A 27 -30.64 -13.48 -21.37
CA LYS A 27 -29.91 -12.39 -20.69
C LYS A 27 -30.48 -12.09 -19.31
N ILE A 28 -31.81 -12.06 -19.16
CA ILE A 28 -32.49 -11.90 -17.87
C ILE A 28 -32.23 -13.10 -16.98
N TYR A 29 -32.28 -14.33 -17.48
CA TYR A 29 -31.97 -15.54 -16.69
C TYR A 29 -30.50 -15.58 -16.25
N ARG A 30 -29.54 -15.22 -17.12
CA ARG A 30 -28.12 -15.13 -16.74
C ARG A 30 -27.87 -14.03 -15.71
N ILE A 31 -28.57 -12.91 -15.81
CA ILE A 31 -28.53 -11.84 -14.80
C ILE A 31 -29.14 -12.36 -13.48
N ARG A 32 -30.31 -12.99 -13.52
CA ARG A 32 -31.00 -13.53 -12.34
C ARG A 32 -30.19 -14.66 -11.67
N LEU A 33 -29.57 -15.54 -12.45
CA LEU A 33 -28.67 -16.60 -11.96
C LEU A 33 -27.37 -16.03 -11.40
N LYS A 34 -26.80 -14.96 -12.00
CA LYS A 34 -25.67 -14.23 -11.39
C LYS A 34 -26.08 -13.60 -10.06
N PHE A 35 -27.24 -12.95 -9.99
CA PHE A 35 -27.75 -12.36 -8.74
C PHE A 35 -28.02 -13.43 -7.67
N ILE A 36 -28.71 -14.52 -8.00
CA ILE A 36 -28.98 -15.63 -7.08
C ILE A 36 -27.66 -16.28 -6.60
N LYS A 37 -26.68 -16.46 -7.49
CA LYS A 37 -25.36 -17.02 -7.14
C LYS A 37 -24.52 -16.05 -6.30
N ILE A 38 -24.66 -14.74 -6.50
CA ILE A 38 -24.05 -13.71 -5.63
C ILE A 38 -24.62 -13.82 -4.21
N TYR A 39 -25.95 -13.85 -4.06
CA TYR A 39 -26.59 -13.91 -2.73
C TYR A 39 -26.34 -15.25 -1.99
N LEU A 40 -26.25 -16.37 -2.71
CA LEU A 40 -25.93 -17.68 -2.10
C LEU A 40 -24.50 -17.77 -1.55
N ASN A 41 -23.59 -16.89 -1.99
CA ASN A 41 -22.20 -16.85 -1.56
C ASN A 41 -21.90 -15.71 -0.56
N MET A 42 -22.92 -15.03 -0.04
CA MET A 42 -22.73 -14.02 1.00
C MET A 42 -22.89 -14.61 2.40
N SER A 43 -22.13 -14.07 3.34
CA SER A 43 -22.20 -14.38 4.77
C SER A 43 -22.38 -13.08 5.56
N ILE A 44 -23.09 -13.18 6.68
CA ILE A 44 -23.27 -12.03 7.58
C ILE A 44 -21.96 -11.80 8.34
N ASN A 45 -21.53 -10.55 8.43
CA ASN A 45 -20.42 -10.10 9.25
C ASN A 45 -20.82 -10.10 10.73
N ILE A 46 -20.87 -11.29 11.34
CA ILE A 46 -21.23 -11.48 12.75
C ILE A 46 -20.35 -10.66 13.70
N PRO A 47 -19.01 -10.56 13.52
CA PRO A 47 -18.18 -9.70 14.36
C PRO A 47 -18.60 -8.22 14.35
N MET A 48 -19.02 -7.69 13.20
CA MET A 48 -19.53 -6.32 13.10
C MET A 48 -20.82 -6.14 13.91
N LEU A 49 -21.77 -7.08 13.81
CA LEU A 49 -23.01 -7.04 14.61
C LEU A 49 -22.73 -7.15 16.11
N ARG A 50 -21.87 -8.08 16.51
CA ARG A 50 -21.42 -8.23 17.90
C ARG A 50 -20.78 -6.96 18.42
N ARG A 51 -19.94 -6.30 17.61
CA ARG A 51 -19.34 -5.01 17.97
C ARG A 51 -20.39 -3.96 18.26
N SER A 52 -21.43 -3.85 17.44
CA SER A 52 -22.53 -2.89 17.68
C SER A 52 -23.21 -3.12 19.02
N LEU A 53 -23.43 -4.38 19.42
CA LEU A 53 -23.93 -4.71 20.76
C LEU A 53 -22.96 -4.30 21.86
N TRP A 54 -21.67 -4.60 21.70
CA TRP A 54 -20.64 -4.21 22.67
C TRP A 54 -20.52 -2.70 22.84
N ARG A 55 -20.77 -1.90 21.79
CA ARG A 55 -20.76 -0.44 21.90
C ARG A 55 -21.86 0.11 22.81
N LEU A 56 -22.97 -0.61 22.99
CA LEU A 56 -24.01 -0.25 23.96
C LEU A 56 -23.51 -0.36 25.40
N LEU A 57 -22.51 -1.21 25.65
CA LEU A 57 -21.86 -1.40 26.96
C LEU A 57 -20.65 -0.47 27.16
N GLY A 58 -20.43 0.48 26.24
CA GLY A 58 -19.34 1.44 26.28
C GLY A 58 -18.28 1.21 25.20
N ASN A 59 -17.57 2.29 24.87
CA ASN A 59 -16.51 2.25 23.86
C ASN A 59 -15.15 2.08 24.56
N LYS A 60 -14.39 1.05 24.17
CA LYS A 60 -13.01 0.84 24.62
C LYS A 60 -12.11 0.82 23.40
N SER A 61 -11.02 1.58 23.46
CA SER A 61 -9.94 1.48 22.49
C SER A 61 -9.30 0.09 22.58
N TYR A 62 -8.65 -0.39 21.52
CA TYR A 62 -8.12 -1.76 21.50
C TYR A 62 -6.99 -1.95 22.52
N GLU A 63 -6.24 -0.89 22.82
CA GLU A 63 -5.15 -0.86 23.79
C GLU A 63 -5.67 -1.26 25.18
N LYS A 64 -6.87 -0.78 25.56
CA LYS A 64 -7.54 -1.15 26.82
C LYS A 64 -8.10 -2.58 26.82
N LEU A 65 -8.08 -3.26 25.68
CA LEU A 65 -8.53 -4.65 25.53
C LEU A 65 -7.36 -5.62 25.39
N CYS A 66 -6.13 -5.13 25.44
CA CYS A 66 -4.93 -5.95 25.44
C CYS A 66 -4.62 -6.45 26.85
N ASP A 67 -4.24 -7.72 26.95
CA ASP A 67 -3.93 -8.36 28.24
C ASP A 67 -2.45 -8.23 28.63
N LYS A 68 -1.59 -7.87 27.66
CA LYS A 68 -0.15 -7.68 27.85
C LYS A 68 0.37 -6.59 26.91
N GLU A 69 1.31 -5.81 27.42
CA GLU A 69 2.06 -4.79 26.68
C GLU A 69 3.53 -4.85 27.09
N TRP A 70 4.44 -4.62 26.15
CA TRP A 70 5.84 -4.35 26.45
C TRP A 70 6.47 -3.45 25.39
N THR A 71 7.47 -2.67 25.82
CA THR A 71 8.28 -1.84 24.93
C THR A 71 9.39 -2.70 24.30
N ILE A 72 9.45 -2.74 22.98
CA ILE A 72 10.55 -3.37 22.23
C ILE A 72 11.72 -2.41 22.11
N SER A 73 11.42 -1.14 21.80
CA SER A 73 12.41 -0.07 21.73
C SER A 73 11.84 1.19 22.37
N PRO A 74 12.58 1.87 23.24
CA PRO A 74 12.11 3.09 23.87
C PRO A 74 11.93 4.20 22.83
N ALA A 75 11.14 5.21 23.22
CA ALA A 75 11.10 6.47 22.50
C ALA A 75 12.51 7.08 22.45
N CYS A 76 12.80 7.83 21.39
CA CYS A 76 14.09 8.50 21.28
C CYS A 76 13.97 9.89 20.66
N VAL A 77 15.05 10.65 20.80
CA VAL A 77 15.19 11.95 20.18
C VAL A 77 16.29 11.84 19.13
N THR A 78 16.07 12.43 17.97
CA THR A 78 17.06 12.51 16.90
C THR A 78 17.18 13.93 16.39
N TYR A 79 18.26 14.21 15.68
CA TYR A 79 18.46 15.49 15.01
C TYR A 79 18.51 15.27 13.50
N THR A 80 17.64 15.94 12.77
CA THR A 80 17.63 15.95 11.31
C THR A 80 18.28 17.23 10.80
N LYS A 81 18.98 17.13 9.67
CA LYS A 81 19.52 18.31 9.00
C LYS A 81 18.37 19.06 8.29
N PRO A 82 18.45 20.40 8.16
CA PRO A 82 17.54 21.13 7.29
C PRO A 82 17.61 20.59 5.86
N ALA A 83 16.48 20.64 5.16
CA ALA A 83 16.43 20.40 3.74
C ALA A 83 17.22 21.47 2.97
N LEU A 84 17.72 21.11 1.80
CA LEU A 84 18.34 22.06 0.87
C LEU A 84 17.25 22.58 -0.06
N TYR A 85 17.11 23.90 -0.15
CA TYR A 85 16.14 24.56 -1.03
C TYR A 85 16.70 25.89 -1.51
N LEU A 86 16.20 26.35 -2.67
CA LEU A 86 16.59 27.63 -3.24
C LEU A 86 16.02 28.79 -2.41
N PRO A 87 16.66 29.97 -2.40
CA PRO A 87 16.08 31.17 -1.82
C PRO A 87 14.68 31.43 -2.37
N GLY A 88 13.71 31.71 -1.51
CA GLY A 88 12.31 31.96 -1.90
C GLY A 88 11.47 30.70 -2.16
N ALA A 89 12.05 29.49 -2.12
CA ALA A 89 11.31 28.27 -2.46
C ALA A 89 10.26 27.89 -1.41
N THR A 90 10.53 28.16 -0.13
CA THR A 90 9.60 27.86 0.96
C THR A 90 8.35 28.73 0.95
N GLU A 91 8.48 29.96 0.44
CA GLU A 91 7.44 30.97 0.33
C GLU A 91 6.42 30.59 -0.77
N MET A 92 6.82 29.73 -1.71
CA MET A 92 5.92 29.18 -2.73
C MET A 92 5.02 28.06 -2.20
N VAL A 93 5.27 27.54 -0.99
CA VAL A 93 4.46 26.47 -0.38
C VAL A 93 3.20 27.08 0.22
N THR A 94 2.07 26.92 -0.47
CA THR A 94 0.77 27.51 -0.06
C THR A 94 -0.18 26.55 0.62
N ALA A 95 0.07 25.24 0.55
CA ALA A 95 -0.80 24.19 1.09
C ALA A 95 0.01 22.95 1.49
N SER A 96 -0.59 22.10 2.34
CA SER A 96 -0.09 20.78 2.72
C SER A 96 -1.14 19.71 2.41
N HIS A 97 -0.74 18.43 2.50
CA HIS A 97 -1.67 17.32 2.39
C HIS A 97 -2.78 17.41 3.48
N PRO A 98 -4.04 17.01 3.22
CA PRO A 98 -5.15 17.12 4.18
C PRO A 98 -4.98 16.36 5.49
N LEU A 99 -4.05 15.40 5.55
CA LEU A 99 -3.70 14.64 6.75
C LEU A 99 -2.50 15.21 7.52
N SER A 100 -2.07 16.43 7.17
CA SER A 100 -0.99 17.17 7.81
C SER A 100 -1.35 18.66 7.85
N ASN A 101 -0.40 19.51 8.22
CA ASN A 101 -0.52 20.97 8.17
C ASN A 101 0.83 21.62 7.81
N LEU A 102 0.80 22.87 7.31
CA LEU A 102 2.01 23.60 6.93
C LEU A 102 3.03 23.70 8.05
N GLU A 103 2.58 23.91 9.29
CA GLU A 103 3.48 24.06 10.44
C GLU A 103 4.35 22.81 10.62
N LEU A 104 3.74 21.62 10.62
CA LEU A 104 4.43 20.35 10.72
C LEU A 104 5.36 20.09 9.53
N GLU A 105 4.93 20.39 8.30
CA GLU A 105 5.79 20.21 7.13
C GLU A 105 6.98 21.19 7.14
N MET A 106 6.76 22.44 7.56
CA MET A 106 7.84 23.43 7.69
C MET A 106 8.82 23.05 8.80
N LEU A 107 8.37 22.43 9.90
CA LEU A 107 9.26 21.87 10.91
C LEU A 107 10.14 20.75 10.33
N ARG A 108 9.59 19.88 9.47
CA ARG A 108 10.37 18.83 8.78
C ARG A 108 11.40 19.42 7.83
N ILE A 109 11.05 20.46 7.08
CA ILE A 109 11.95 21.17 6.15
C ILE A 109 13.09 21.87 6.91
N LYS A 110 12.80 22.53 8.03
CA LYS A 110 13.80 23.22 8.86
C LYS A 110 14.75 22.25 9.57
N GLY A 111 14.35 21.00 9.74
CA GLY A 111 15.10 20.02 10.51
C GLY A 111 15.20 20.39 11.99
N GLY A 112 16.15 19.78 12.69
CA GLY A 112 16.39 20.00 14.11
C GLY A 112 15.96 18.82 14.97
N ARG A 113 15.59 19.10 16.22
CA ARG A 113 15.22 18.09 17.21
C ARG A 113 13.87 17.46 16.84
N THR A 114 13.84 16.15 16.68
CA THR A 114 12.62 15.38 16.41
C THR A 114 12.45 14.29 17.46
N GLU A 115 11.24 14.17 18.01
CA GLU A 115 10.87 13.12 18.94
C GLU A 115 10.23 11.96 18.20
N HIS A 116 10.64 10.74 18.54
CA HIS A 116 10.12 9.50 17.96
C HIS A 116 9.50 8.64 19.04
N GLY A 117 8.29 8.15 18.79
CA GLY A 117 7.60 7.22 19.68
C GLY A 117 8.35 5.90 19.86
N ALA A 118 8.06 5.24 20.98
CA ALA A 118 8.54 3.89 21.26
C ALA A 118 7.94 2.88 20.27
N THR A 119 8.64 1.77 20.02
CA THR A 119 8.03 0.60 19.40
C THR A 119 7.45 -0.27 20.51
N ILE A 120 6.12 -0.42 20.52
CA ILE A 120 5.38 -1.13 21.56
C ILE A 120 4.68 -2.33 20.96
N ALA A 121 4.75 -3.47 21.63
CA ALA A 121 3.98 -4.66 21.30
C ALA A 121 2.85 -4.87 22.30
N ARG A 122 1.65 -5.16 21.78
CA ARG A 122 0.45 -5.41 22.58
C ARG A 122 -0.18 -6.74 22.18
N VAL A 123 -0.63 -7.51 23.15
CA VAL A 123 -1.35 -8.77 22.94
C VAL A 123 -2.85 -8.51 23.01
N LEU A 124 -3.52 -8.62 21.87
CA LEU A 124 -4.97 -8.61 21.76
C LEU A 124 -5.50 -10.07 21.78
N PRO A 125 -6.11 -10.52 22.89
CA PRO A 125 -6.60 -11.88 23.00
C PRO A 125 -7.88 -12.07 22.18
N ASN A 126 -8.08 -13.26 21.61
CA ASN A 126 -9.31 -13.68 20.94
C ASN A 126 -9.84 -12.62 19.95
N ALA A 127 -8.95 -12.19 19.05
CA ALA A 127 -9.27 -11.25 17.98
C ALA A 127 -9.95 -11.98 16.82
N GLU A 128 -10.92 -11.34 16.18
CA GLU A 128 -11.58 -11.84 14.97
C GLU A 128 -11.19 -10.95 13.79
N VAL A 129 -10.71 -11.54 12.70
CA VAL A 129 -10.36 -10.81 11.47
C VAL A 129 -11.42 -11.10 10.43
N TYR A 130 -12.09 -10.08 9.91
CA TYR A 130 -13.11 -10.24 8.86
C TYR A 130 -13.21 -8.97 8.00
N GLY A 131 -13.36 -9.16 6.69
CA GLY A 131 -13.70 -8.06 5.77
C GLY A 131 -12.68 -6.90 5.76
N GLY A 132 -11.42 -7.14 6.11
CA GLY A 132 -10.40 -6.10 6.19
C GLY A 132 -10.28 -5.39 7.55
N TYR A 133 -10.90 -5.93 8.60
CA TYR A 133 -10.89 -5.37 9.94
C TYR A 133 -10.57 -6.43 10.99
N ILE A 134 -9.95 -5.98 12.08
CA ILE A 134 -9.81 -6.74 13.32
C ILE A 134 -10.88 -6.25 14.29
N TYR A 135 -11.62 -7.18 14.87
CA TYR A 135 -12.66 -6.93 15.85
C TYR A 135 -12.28 -7.52 17.20
N LYS A 136 -12.55 -6.76 18.26
CA LYS A 136 -12.53 -7.24 19.63
C LYS A 136 -13.50 -6.43 20.47
N LYS A 137 -14.58 -7.06 20.94
CA LYS A 137 -15.64 -6.36 21.69
C LYS A 137 -16.09 -5.11 20.90
N ALA A 138 -16.05 -3.91 21.52
CA ALA A 138 -16.41 -2.65 20.87
C ALA A 138 -15.31 -2.11 19.91
N ALA A 139 -14.07 -2.60 20.06
CA ALA A 139 -12.94 -2.12 19.27
C ALA A 139 -12.96 -2.69 17.84
N LYS A 140 -12.50 -1.84 16.92
CA LYS A 140 -12.34 -2.14 15.49
C LYS A 140 -11.06 -1.49 15.02
N ILE A 141 -10.22 -2.28 14.34
CA ILE A 141 -8.98 -1.81 13.73
C ILE A 141 -9.04 -2.10 12.24
N PRO A 142 -9.02 -1.07 11.37
CA PRO A 142 -8.93 -1.29 9.92
C PRO A 142 -7.52 -1.74 9.55
N ILE A 143 -7.43 -2.76 8.69
CA ILE A 143 -6.16 -3.29 8.16
C ILE A 143 -6.17 -3.41 6.62
N SER A 144 -7.20 -2.84 5.98
CA SER A 144 -7.41 -2.86 4.54
C SER A 144 -8.23 -1.63 4.12
N ALA A 145 -8.06 -1.21 2.87
CA ALA A 145 -8.83 -0.15 2.23
C ALA A 145 -10.32 -0.49 2.02
N LYS A 146 -10.71 -1.76 2.20
CA LYS A 146 -12.08 -2.22 1.97
C LYS A 146 -13.06 -1.54 2.94
N LYS A 147 -14.18 -1.06 2.40
CA LYS A 147 -15.29 -0.57 3.22
C LYS A 147 -15.88 -1.73 4.03
N GLU A 148 -16.10 -1.49 5.31
CA GLU A 148 -16.83 -2.42 6.18
C GLU A 148 -18.22 -2.67 5.60
N ASN A 149 -18.63 -3.94 5.55
CA ASN A 149 -19.93 -4.33 5.00
C ASN A 149 -20.60 -5.38 5.89
N LEU A 150 -21.94 -5.32 5.97
CA LEU A 150 -22.74 -6.29 6.72
C LEU A 150 -22.73 -7.65 6.04
N PHE A 151 -22.73 -7.65 4.71
CA PHE A 151 -22.70 -8.86 3.91
C PHE A 151 -21.33 -8.96 3.24
N LEU A 152 -20.61 -10.03 3.54
CA LEU A 152 -19.28 -10.32 3.00
C LEU A 152 -19.36 -11.54 2.09
N GLU A 153 -18.55 -11.58 1.04
CA GLU A 153 -18.30 -12.84 0.33
C GLU A 153 -17.85 -13.91 1.33
N LYS A 154 -18.36 -15.14 1.16
CA LYS A 154 -18.04 -16.27 2.02
C LYS A 154 -16.53 -16.53 1.96
N GLN A 155 -15.86 -16.34 3.08
CA GLN A 155 -14.43 -16.55 3.23
C GLN A 155 -14.16 -17.86 3.99
N ILE A 156 -13.07 -18.54 3.65
CA ILE A 156 -12.57 -19.65 4.45
C ILE A 156 -12.09 -19.06 5.78
N THR A 157 -12.64 -19.57 6.88
CA THR A 157 -12.30 -19.11 8.22
C THR A 157 -11.23 -20.00 8.81
N GLU A 158 -10.15 -19.39 9.30
CA GLU A 158 -9.05 -20.08 9.94
C GLU A 158 -9.01 -19.79 11.45
N ASN A 159 -8.50 -20.75 12.23
CA ASN A 159 -8.18 -20.51 13.64
C ASN A 159 -6.67 -20.57 13.81
N LYS A 160 -6.08 -19.52 14.37
CA LYS A 160 -4.66 -19.48 14.75
C LYS A 160 -4.51 -19.31 16.25
N ASP A 161 -3.57 -20.02 16.84
CA ASP A 161 -3.25 -19.88 18.26
C ASP A 161 -2.53 -18.58 18.55
N SER A 162 -1.57 -18.21 17.71
CA SER A 162 -0.80 -16.98 17.85
C SER A 162 -0.41 -16.44 16.48
N ALA A 163 -0.39 -15.12 16.34
CA ALA A 163 0.10 -14.45 15.15
C ALA A 163 0.57 -13.02 15.49
N VAL A 164 1.39 -12.44 14.61
CA VAL A 164 1.84 -11.04 14.72
C VAL A 164 1.32 -10.27 13.52
N LEU A 165 0.58 -9.18 13.77
CA LEU A 165 0.08 -8.34 12.70
C LEU A 165 1.25 -7.62 12.02
N ALA A 166 1.45 -7.91 10.74
CA ALA A 166 2.54 -7.39 9.94
C ALA A 166 2.07 -6.35 8.91
N CYS A 167 0.91 -5.73 9.10
CA CYS A 167 0.37 -4.70 8.22
C CYS A 167 -0.48 -3.67 8.98
N SER A 168 -0.70 -2.53 8.33
CA SER A 168 -1.51 -1.40 8.78
C SER A 168 -2.44 -0.94 7.65
N LEU A 169 -3.47 -0.17 8.00
CA LEU A 169 -4.32 0.45 6.97
C LEU A 169 -3.50 1.30 5.98
N ILE A 170 -2.55 2.08 6.49
CA ILE A 170 -1.80 3.05 5.66
C ILE A 170 -0.91 2.33 4.65
N ASP A 171 -0.24 1.24 5.04
CA ASP A 171 0.56 0.46 4.10
C ASP A 171 -0.27 -0.34 3.07
N SER A 172 -1.54 -0.62 3.36
CA SER A 172 -2.47 -1.20 2.38
C SER A 172 -2.94 -0.19 1.33
N LEU A 173 -2.91 1.10 1.67
CA LEU A 173 -3.38 2.19 0.79
C LEU A 173 -2.28 2.75 -0.09
N TYR A 174 -1.06 2.85 0.43
CA TYR A 174 0.00 3.62 -0.22
C TYR A 174 1.28 2.81 -0.33
N PHE A 175 1.74 2.61 -1.57
CA PHE A 175 2.98 1.88 -1.86
C PHE A 175 4.20 2.50 -1.15
N GLY A 176 4.25 3.84 -1.01
CA GLY A 176 5.34 4.49 -0.29
C GLY A 176 5.39 4.08 1.19
N HIS A 177 4.25 4.09 1.88
CA HIS A 177 4.14 3.57 3.25
C HIS A 177 4.33 2.07 3.33
N TRP A 178 3.98 1.31 2.30
CA TRP A 178 4.34 -0.10 2.24
C TRP A 178 5.85 -0.31 2.26
N MET A 179 6.60 0.50 1.50
CA MET A 179 8.07 0.46 1.51
C MET A 179 8.66 0.92 2.85
N THR A 180 8.17 2.03 3.42
CA THR A 180 8.78 2.66 4.61
C THR A 180 8.26 2.15 5.94
N ASP A 181 7.04 1.62 5.99
CA ASP A 181 6.40 1.15 7.22
C ASP A 181 6.07 -0.34 7.13
N GLY A 182 5.45 -0.77 6.03
CA GLY A 182 4.99 -2.14 5.84
C GLY A 182 6.12 -3.18 5.82
N ILE A 183 7.20 -2.93 5.09
CA ILE A 183 8.37 -3.83 5.03
C ILE A 183 9.09 -3.92 6.38
N PRO A 184 9.50 -2.79 7.03
CA PRO A 184 10.12 -2.87 8.35
C PRO A 184 9.21 -3.50 9.41
N LEU A 185 7.89 -3.24 9.36
CA LEU A 185 6.93 -3.87 10.26
C LEU A 185 6.89 -5.39 10.06
N LEU A 186 6.92 -5.87 8.82
CA LEU A 186 7.00 -7.30 8.52
C LEU A 186 8.29 -7.92 9.09
N MET A 187 9.42 -7.23 8.98
CA MET A 187 10.67 -7.70 9.59
C MET A 187 10.57 -7.79 11.12
N ALA A 188 10.02 -6.78 11.79
CA ALA A 188 9.80 -6.82 13.24
C ALA A 188 8.82 -7.93 13.63
N ALA A 189 7.75 -8.13 12.86
CA ALA A 189 6.77 -9.17 13.12
C ALA A 189 7.38 -10.58 13.08
N ARG A 190 8.29 -10.85 12.12
CA ARG A 190 9.03 -12.11 12.01
C ARG A 190 9.94 -12.40 13.21
N GLU A 191 10.49 -11.36 13.83
CA GLU A 191 11.32 -11.52 15.04
C GLU A 191 10.48 -11.93 16.27
N LEU A 192 9.17 -11.66 16.26
CA LEU A 192 8.27 -11.92 17.40
C LEU A 192 7.41 -13.19 17.25
N GLY A 193 7.21 -13.68 16.03
CA GLY A 193 6.40 -14.86 15.76
C GLY A 193 5.96 -14.98 14.31
N SER A 194 4.86 -15.70 14.05
CA SER A 194 4.32 -15.89 12.71
C SER A 194 3.66 -14.60 12.19
N PRO A 195 4.25 -13.91 11.20
CA PRO A 195 3.68 -12.67 10.68
C PRO A 195 2.45 -12.99 9.84
N ILE A 196 1.35 -12.27 10.09
CA ILE A 196 0.16 -12.31 9.24
C ILE A 196 -0.07 -10.98 8.56
N ARG A 197 -0.60 -11.01 7.34
CA ARG A 197 -1.14 -9.83 6.66
C ARG A 197 -2.49 -10.16 6.05
N ASN A 198 -3.34 -9.14 5.96
CA ASN A 198 -4.50 -9.19 5.10
C ASN A 198 -4.04 -9.40 3.63
N THR A 199 -4.87 -10.06 2.82
CA THR A 199 -4.51 -10.47 1.46
C THR A 199 -4.93 -9.48 0.38
N ASP A 200 -4.83 -8.19 0.65
CA ASP A 200 -5.03 -7.25 -0.45
C ASP A 200 -4.01 -7.57 -1.56
N VAL A 201 -4.46 -7.51 -2.81
CA VAL A 201 -3.66 -7.96 -3.96
C VAL A 201 -2.44 -7.06 -4.05
N LEU A 202 -1.28 -7.63 -3.78
CA LEU A 202 -0.01 -6.93 -3.93
C LEU A 202 0.21 -6.53 -5.40
N THR A 203 0.75 -5.33 -5.60
CA THR A 203 1.26 -4.90 -6.91
C THR A 203 2.45 -5.77 -7.33
N LEU A 204 2.81 -5.72 -8.62
CA LEU A 204 3.98 -6.44 -9.13
C LEU A 204 5.26 -6.01 -8.40
N HIS A 205 5.48 -4.71 -8.21
CA HIS A 205 6.63 -4.22 -7.45
C HIS A 205 6.65 -4.71 -6.01
N GLN A 206 5.50 -4.74 -5.32
CA GLN A 206 5.45 -5.26 -3.95
C GLN A 206 5.89 -6.73 -3.89
N LYS A 207 5.43 -7.55 -4.85
CA LYS A 207 5.84 -8.96 -4.95
C LYS A 207 7.34 -9.09 -5.23
N ASP A 208 7.86 -8.32 -6.18
CA ASP A 208 9.28 -8.32 -6.52
C ASP A 208 10.14 -7.91 -5.31
N TYR A 209 9.74 -6.86 -4.58
CA TYR A 209 10.46 -6.41 -3.38
C TYR A 209 10.48 -7.45 -2.26
N LEU A 210 9.36 -8.14 -2.02
CA LEU A 210 9.32 -9.25 -1.06
C LEU A 210 10.24 -10.39 -1.49
N SER A 211 10.23 -10.74 -2.77
CA SER A 211 11.10 -11.77 -3.34
C SER A 211 12.58 -11.43 -3.17
N MET A 212 12.98 -10.21 -3.58
CA MET A 212 14.36 -9.71 -3.43
C MET A 212 14.80 -9.72 -1.97
N LEU A 213 13.92 -9.35 -1.04
CA LEU A 213 14.25 -9.30 0.38
C LEU A 213 14.12 -10.66 1.09
N GLY A 214 13.72 -11.73 0.41
CA GLY A 214 13.50 -13.04 1.02
C GLY A 214 12.45 -12.98 2.14
N MET A 215 11.40 -12.17 1.93
CA MET A 215 10.34 -11.95 2.91
C MET A 215 9.06 -12.65 2.49
N ASN A 216 8.46 -13.34 3.46
CA ASN A 216 7.17 -13.98 3.33
C ASN A 216 6.32 -13.65 4.57
N TYR A 217 5.03 -13.91 4.45
CA TYR A 217 4.06 -13.79 5.52
C TYR A 217 2.90 -14.76 5.28
N ASP A 218 2.18 -15.06 6.35
CA ASP A 218 0.94 -15.81 6.27
C ASP A 218 -0.18 -14.88 5.82
N SER A 219 -0.81 -15.25 4.72
CA SER A 219 -2.08 -14.68 4.29
C SER A 219 -3.16 -15.00 5.34
N PHE A 220 -3.85 -13.98 5.87
CA PHE A 220 -4.95 -14.19 6.82
C PHE A 220 -6.14 -13.28 6.48
N ILE A 221 -7.20 -13.87 5.92
CA ILE A 221 -8.37 -13.15 5.40
C ILE A 221 -9.49 -13.08 6.42
N ALA A 222 -9.82 -14.24 6.99
CA ALA A 222 -10.95 -14.41 7.88
C ALA A 222 -10.70 -15.44 8.97
N GLY A 223 -11.21 -15.18 10.17
CA GLY A 223 -11.24 -16.15 11.25
C GLY A 223 -10.81 -15.58 12.59
N ARG A 224 -10.36 -16.45 13.49
CA ARG A 224 -10.05 -16.10 14.88
C ARG A 224 -8.59 -16.36 15.22
N ILE A 225 -8.02 -15.42 15.96
CA ILE A 225 -6.66 -15.51 16.48
C ILE A 225 -6.75 -15.44 18.00
N ARG A 226 -6.32 -16.51 18.68
CA ARG A 226 -6.38 -16.58 20.15
C ARG A 226 -5.44 -15.57 20.80
N LYS A 227 -4.24 -15.37 20.24
CA LYS A 227 -3.25 -14.36 20.69
C LYS A 227 -2.74 -13.57 19.49
N LEU A 228 -3.28 -12.37 19.25
CA LEU A 228 -2.77 -11.47 18.21
C LEU A 228 -1.81 -10.45 18.82
N ILE A 229 -0.57 -10.41 18.33
CA ILE A 229 0.39 -9.37 18.70
C ILE A 229 0.25 -8.22 17.69
N ILE A 230 -0.02 -7.01 18.18
CA ILE A 230 -0.07 -5.77 17.39
C ILE A 230 1.16 -4.94 17.76
N LEU A 231 1.85 -4.45 16.73
CA LEU A 231 2.99 -3.56 16.88
C LEU A 231 2.60 -2.12 16.56
N GLU A 232 2.81 -1.24 17.53
CA GLU A 232 2.81 0.20 17.31
C GLU A 232 4.23 0.64 17.00
N ASP A 233 4.51 0.80 15.71
CA ASP A 233 5.84 1.06 15.15
C ASP A 233 5.85 2.30 14.24
N TYR A 234 5.21 3.38 14.71
CA TYR A 234 5.08 4.63 13.96
C TYR A 234 6.29 5.57 14.12
N GLY A 235 7.04 5.49 15.24
CA GLY A 235 8.22 6.31 15.47
C GLY A 235 9.44 5.87 14.64
N GLN A 236 10.25 6.82 14.18
CA GLN A 236 11.51 6.52 13.47
C GLN A 236 12.67 6.30 14.46
N ASN A 237 12.41 5.47 15.47
CA ASN A 237 13.34 5.19 16.56
C ASN A 237 14.52 4.30 16.10
N ASN A 238 15.45 4.03 17.02
CA ASN A 238 16.66 3.27 16.71
C ASN A 238 16.35 1.86 16.18
N TYR A 239 15.33 1.19 16.72
CA TYR A 239 14.94 -0.13 16.27
C TYR A 239 14.41 -0.12 14.82
N LYS A 240 13.59 0.88 14.45
CA LYS A 240 13.15 1.04 13.04
C LYS A 240 14.31 1.40 12.10
N ARG A 241 15.24 2.23 12.56
CA ARG A 241 16.47 2.57 11.82
C ARG A 241 17.33 1.34 11.53
N GLU A 242 17.52 0.46 12.51
CA GLU A 242 18.25 -0.79 12.31
C GLU A 242 17.60 -1.66 11.23
N ARG A 243 16.26 -1.72 11.18
CA ARG A 243 15.56 -2.44 10.12
C ARG A 243 15.77 -1.79 8.75
N TYR A 244 15.72 -0.47 8.63
CA TYR A 244 16.08 0.19 7.37
C TYR A 244 17.50 -0.15 6.92
N GLN A 245 18.45 -0.16 7.85
CA GLN A 245 19.84 -0.49 7.56
C GLN A 245 19.98 -1.93 7.07
N LYS A 246 19.35 -2.90 7.75
CA LYS A 246 19.31 -4.31 7.31
C LYS A 246 18.69 -4.46 5.91
N ILE A 247 17.64 -3.69 5.58
CA ILE A 247 17.03 -3.70 4.25
C ILE A 247 18.03 -3.18 3.21
N ARG A 248 18.65 -2.01 3.47
CA ARG A 248 19.65 -1.41 2.58
C ARG A 248 20.83 -2.34 2.33
N GLU A 249 21.34 -3.00 3.37
CA GLU A 249 22.42 -3.98 3.26
C GLU A 249 22.05 -5.14 2.32
N ARG A 250 20.82 -5.64 2.38
CA ARG A 250 20.35 -6.67 1.44
C ARG A 250 20.34 -6.17 0.00
N PHE A 251 19.84 -4.96 -0.26
CA PHE A 251 19.86 -4.39 -1.61
C PHE A 251 21.29 -4.21 -2.12
N HIS A 252 22.20 -3.69 -1.29
CA HIS A 252 23.59 -3.50 -1.68
C HIS A 252 24.35 -4.82 -1.89
N ALA A 253 23.96 -5.90 -1.21
CA ALA A 253 24.50 -7.22 -1.45
C ALA A 253 24.00 -7.83 -2.77
N LEU A 254 22.74 -7.59 -3.13
CA LEU A 254 22.14 -8.10 -4.37
C LEU A 254 22.62 -7.31 -5.61
N TYR A 255 22.80 -6.00 -5.46
CA TYR A 255 23.08 -5.10 -6.56
C TYR A 255 24.34 -4.29 -6.23
N PRO A 256 25.51 -4.71 -6.74
CA PRO A 256 26.75 -3.97 -6.56
C PRO A 256 26.62 -2.52 -7.04
N LYS A 257 27.41 -1.63 -6.43
CA LYS A 257 27.40 -0.21 -6.78
C LYS A 257 27.74 -0.04 -8.25
N SER A 258 26.86 0.65 -8.99
CA SER A 258 27.14 1.06 -10.35
C SER A 258 27.71 2.48 -10.38
N THR A 259 28.51 2.80 -11.40
CA THR A 259 29.14 4.11 -11.57
C THR A 259 28.24 5.00 -12.42
N HIS A 260 27.47 5.87 -11.77
CA HIS A 260 26.69 6.93 -12.43
C HIS A 260 26.49 8.11 -11.47
N PRO A 261 26.29 9.34 -11.99
CA PRO A 261 26.12 10.54 -11.17
C PRO A 261 24.84 10.51 -10.30
N GLY A 262 23.80 9.83 -10.76
CA GLY A 262 22.54 9.71 -10.03
C GLY A 262 21.43 9.05 -10.86
N ALA A 263 20.22 9.04 -10.31
CA ALA A 263 19.03 8.53 -10.99
C ALA A 263 17.88 9.53 -10.88
N MET A 264 17.01 9.60 -11.88
CA MET A 264 15.74 10.31 -11.83
C MET A 264 14.60 9.30 -11.89
N ILE A 265 13.69 9.34 -10.92
CA ILE A 265 12.43 8.61 -10.97
C ILE A 265 11.42 9.45 -11.72
N PHE A 266 11.25 9.10 -13.00
CA PHE A 266 10.30 9.68 -13.92
C PHE A 266 8.88 9.21 -13.58
N ARG A 267 7.98 10.16 -13.30
CA ARG A 267 6.57 9.86 -13.02
C ARG A 267 5.75 9.87 -14.31
N GLY A 268 6.02 10.82 -15.21
CA GLY A 268 5.20 11.06 -16.39
C GLY A 268 3.74 11.31 -16.01
N LYS A 269 2.81 10.74 -16.78
CA LYS A 269 1.35 10.85 -16.52
C LYS A 269 0.83 9.83 -15.50
N SER A 270 1.70 9.03 -14.87
CA SER A 270 1.27 8.06 -13.87
C SER A 270 0.69 8.77 -12.64
N GLY A 271 -0.51 8.37 -12.22
CA GLY A 271 -1.29 9.06 -11.18
C GLY A 271 -2.37 10.04 -11.68
N ASN A 272 -2.60 10.13 -13.00
CA ASN A 272 -3.73 10.88 -13.58
C ASN A 272 -4.95 9.99 -13.92
N ASN A 273 -4.91 8.70 -13.56
CA ASN A 273 -6.03 7.81 -13.81
C ASN A 273 -7.04 7.97 -12.68
N LEU A 274 -8.31 8.25 -13.00
CA LEU A 274 -9.45 8.31 -12.07
C LEU A 274 -9.60 7.07 -11.16
N LEU A 275 -8.95 5.95 -11.52
CA LEU A 275 -8.93 4.68 -10.78
C LEU A 275 -7.65 4.45 -9.97
N ALA A 276 -6.57 5.20 -10.23
CA ALA A 276 -5.35 5.15 -9.44
C ALA A 276 -5.46 6.21 -8.34
N SER A 277 -5.34 5.81 -7.09
CA SER A 277 -5.32 6.67 -5.89
C SER A 277 -4.16 7.67 -5.82
N GLY A 278 -3.49 7.94 -6.96
CA GLY A 278 -2.42 8.93 -7.05
C GLY A 278 -2.99 10.33 -7.19
N HIS A 279 -2.49 11.27 -6.39
CA HIS A 279 -2.76 12.68 -6.63
C HIS A 279 -1.98 13.14 -7.88
N SER A 280 -2.62 13.93 -8.73
CA SER A 280 -1.98 14.52 -9.91
C SER A 280 -0.85 15.45 -9.47
N ARG A 281 0.35 15.21 -9.99
CA ARG A 281 1.56 16.00 -9.74
C ARG A 281 2.27 16.09 -11.08
N VAL A 282 1.91 17.10 -11.86
CA VAL A 282 2.41 17.27 -13.23
C VAL A 282 3.47 18.35 -13.21
N LEU A 283 4.71 17.97 -13.51
CA LEU A 283 5.76 18.93 -13.86
C LEU A 283 5.64 19.23 -15.35
N ILE A 284 5.48 20.50 -15.70
CA ILE A 284 5.27 20.93 -17.09
C ILE A 284 6.44 20.59 -18.01
N ASN A 285 7.64 20.42 -17.45
CA ASN A 285 8.89 20.17 -18.16
C ASN A 285 9.62 18.89 -17.66
N GLU A 286 8.89 17.90 -17.13
CA GLU A 286 9.52 16.66 -16.62
C GLU A 286 10.36 15.95 -17.69
N GLU A 287 9.88 15.93 -18.93
CA GLU A 287 10.58 15.31 -20.06
C GLU A 287 11.88 16.06 -20.41
N GLU A 288 11.86 17.39 -20.40
CA GLU A 288 13.06 18.22 -20.63
C GLU A 288 14.11 17.99 -19.53
N ILE A 289 13.66 17.90 -18.26
CA ILE A 289 14.52 17.58 -17.13
C ILE A 289 15.12 16.18 -17.30
N ALA A 290 14.33 15.19 -17.71
CA ALA A 290 14.81 13.83 -17.94
C ALA A 290 15.85 13.77 -19.07
N VAL A 291 15.63 14.47 -20.18
CA VAL A 291 16.59 14.56 -21.30
C VAL A 291 17.89 15.22 -20.84
N TYR A 292 17.80 16.33 -20.11
CA TYR A 292 18.98 17.01 -19.57
C TYR A 292 19.76 16.11 -18.61
N LEU A 293 19.09 15.49 -17.63
CA LEU A 293 19.73 14.60 -16.65
C LEU A 293 20.35 13.38 -17.34
N GLN A 294 19.69 12.80 -18.34
CA GLN A 294 20.25 11.72 -19.14
C GLN A 294 21.52 12.17 -19.89
N SER A 295 21.53 13.38 -20.45
CA SER A 295 22.70 13.93 -21.17
C SER A 295 23.95 14.06 -20.28
N ILE A 296 23.77 14.25 -18.97
CA ILE A 296 24.87 14.30 -17.99
C ILE A 296 25.10 12.95 -17.28
N GLY A 297 24.48 11.87 -17.76
CA GLY A 297 24.74 10.49 -17.34
C GLY A 297 23.83 9.93 -16.25
N PHE A 298 22.75 10.63 -15.85
CA PHE A 298 21.79 10.06 -14.91
C PHE A 298 21.02 8.90 -15.53
N LYS A 299 20.61 7.96 -14.67
CA LYS A 299 19.68 6.88 -15.03
C LYS A 299 18.26 7.39 -14.93
N ILE A 300 17.48 7.27 -16.01
CA ILE A 300 16.06 7.60 -15.99
C ILE A 300 15.27 6.33 -15.67
N ILE A 301 14.48 6.39 -14.60
CA ILE A 301 13.72 5.27 -14.05
C ILE A 301 12.24 5.54 -14.29
N ASP A 302 11.56 4.66 -15.03
CA ASP A 302 10.12 4.71 -15.27
C ASP A 302 9.45 3.51 -14.57
N PRO A 303 8.88 3.70 -13.37
CA PRO A 303 8.25 2.61 -12.63
C PRO A 303 7.06 1.97 -13.35
N SER A 304 6.48 2.63 -14.36
CA SER A 304 5.38 2.04 -15.15
C SER A 304 5.86 1.03 -16.19
N LYS A 305 7.15 1.04 -16.52
CA LYS A 305 7.76 0.20 -17.55
C LYS A 305 8.81 -0.77 -17.01
N GLN A 306 9.31 -0.53 -15.80
CA GLN A 306 10.39 -1.31 -15.21
C GLN A 306 9.89 -2.15 -14.03
N SER A 307 10.45 -3.35 -13.89
CA SER A 307 10.32 -4.19 -12.70
C SER A 307 11.04 -3.58 -11.49
N ALA A 308 10.70 -4.01 -10.27
CA ALA A 308 11.38 -3.48 -9.08
C ALA A 308 12.88 -3.85 -9.06
N LYS A 309 13.24 -4.98 -9.69
CA LYS A 309 14.62 -5.42 -9.88
C LYS A 309 15.40 -4.45 -10.77
N GLU A 310 14.89 -4.14 -11.96
CA GLU A 310 15.55 -3.19 -12.88
C GLU A 310 15.68 -1.80 -12.25
N ILE A 311 14.66 -1.38 -11.48
CA ILE A 311 14.69 -0.12 -10.73
C ILE A 311 15.82 -0.16 -9.69
N ALA A 312 15.90 -1.21 -8.87
CA ALA A 312 16.93 -1.34 -7.85
C ALA A 312 18.34 -1.40 -8.44
N GLU A 313 18.53 -2.13 -9.54
CA GLU A 313 19.80 -2.22 -10.28
C GLU A 313 20.26 -0.85 -10.79
N ASN A 314 19.37 -0.09 -11.44
CA ASN A 314 19.70 1.20 -12.04
C ASN A 314 19.86 2.33 -11.00
N ILE A 315 19.35 2.17 -9.78
CA ILE A 315 19.56 3.12 -8.68
C ILE A 315 20.78 2.73 -7.84
N SER A 316 21.25 1.47 -7.92
CA SER A 316 22.32 1.00 -7.05
C SER A 316 23.60 1.80 -7.20
N GLY A 317 24.03 2.46 -6.12
CA GLY A 317 25.21 3.32 -6.10
C GLY A 317 24.93 4.80 -6.39
N ALA A 318 23.69 5.17 -6.73
CA ALA A 318 23.30 6.57 -6.92
C ALA A 318 23.53 7.39 -5.64
N ARG A 319 24.32 8.46 -5.72
CA ARG A 319 24.46 9.42 -4.61
C ARG A 319 23.34 10.45 -4.59
N ILE A 320 22.74 10.71 -5.74
CA ILE A 320 21.61 11.61 -5.90
C ILE A 320 20.51 10.84 -6.61
N VAL A 321 19.34 10.77 -6.00
CA VAL A 321 18.11 10.32 -6.65
C VAL A 321 17.19 11.54 -6.72
N ILE A 322 16.61 11.80 -7.89
CA ILE A 322 15.71 12.92 -8.13
C ILE A 322 14.32 12.35 -8.37
N SER A 323 13.29 12.87 -7.73
CA SER A 323 11.92 12.42 -7.93
C SER A 323 10.94 13.57 -7.74
N ASN A 324 9.90 13.60 -8.55
CA ASN A 324 8.70 14.37 -8.21
C ASN A 324 7.94 13.60 -7.11
N GLU A 325 7.74 14.24 -5.95
CA GLU A 325 7.23 13.62 -4.72
C GLU A 325 6.07 12.65 -4.98
N GLY A 326 6.09 11.49 -4.30
CA GLY A 326 4.97 10.57 -4.23
C GLY A 326 5.31 9.13 -3.98
N SER A 327 4.34 8.26 -4.24
CA SER A 327 4.46 6.84 -3.96
C SER A 327 5.62 6.17 -4.69
N HIS A 328 6.11 6.73 -5.80
CA HIS A 328 7.26 6.18 -6.51
C HIS A 328 8.61 6.59 -5.89
N THR A 329 8.68 7.68 -5.13
CA THR A 329 9.92 8.19 -4.51
C THR A 329 10.62 7.12 -3.65
N PRO A 330 9.91 6.29 -2.84
CA PRO A 330 10.54 5.23 -2.04
C PRO A 330 11.22 4.10 -2.82
N HIS A 331 11.06 4.01 -4.15
CA HIS A 331 11.89 3.11 -4.96
C HIS A 331 13.38 3.41 -4.82
N GLY A 332 13.74 4.68 -4.59
CA GLY A 332 15.13 5.10 -4.44
C GLY A 332 15.72 4.86 -3.04
N LEU A 333 14.86 4.74 -2.02
CA LEU A 333 15.27 4.83 -0.60
C LEU A 333 16.28 3.75 -0.19
N TYR A 334 16.09 2.52 -0.65
CA TYR A 334 16.93 1.39 -0.26
C TYR A 334 18.13 1.13 -1.19
N PRO A 335 17.99 1.17 -2.53
CA PRO A 335 19.11 0.89 -3.44
C PRO A 335 20.12 2.05 -3.57
N MET A 336 19.75 3.30 -3.29
CA MET A 336 20.68 4.45 -3.36
C MET A 336 21.91 4.25 -2.46
N ALA A 337 23.04 4.88 -2.80
CA ALA A 337 24.26 4.80 -2.02
C ALA A 337 24.09 5.26 -0.56
N ASN A 338 24.94 4.73 0.33
CA ASN A 338 25.06 5.26 1.69
C ASN A 338 25.45 6.74 1.65
N ASN A 339 24.85 7.54 2.53
CA ASN A 339 24.97 9.00 2.56
C ASN A 339 24.52 9.71 1.28
N GLY A 340 23.74 9.04 0.42
CA GLY A 340 23.10 9.70 -0.71
C GLY A 340 21.95 10.62 -0.27
N THR A 341 21.43 11.36 -1.24
CA THR A 341 20.27 12.25 -1.10
C THR A 341 19.20 11.85 -2.11
N LEU A 342 17.94 11.94 -1.67
CA LEU A 342 16.73 11.74 -2.45
C LEU A 342 15.91 13.03 -2.43
#